data_AF-A0A2E3W3H9-F1
#
_entry.id   AF-A0A2E3W3H9-F1
#
_cell.length_a   1.000
_cell.length_b   1.000
_cell.length_c   1.000
_cell.angle_alpha   90.00
_cell.angle_beta   90.00
_cell.angle_gamma   90.00
#
_symmetry.space_group_name_H-M   'P 1'
#
loop_
_entity.id
_entity.type
_entity.pdbx_description
1 polymer ?
#
loop_
_entity_poly.entity_id
_entity_poly.type
_entity_poly.pdbx_seq_one_letter_code
_entity_poly.pdbx_strand_id
1 'polypeptide(L)' 'MYSTSEHYYDANGEYRAPGDAFYDGQGTLRLPGEYYFDYEGVYRAPKEMFYDKEGYLRSPGDYFYDSESYLRKG' A
#
# COMPACT_ATOMS: atom_id res chain seq x y z
N MET A 1 -0.52 -1.02 1.02
CA MET A 1 -0.20 0.38 0.68
C MET A 1 -0.41 0.50 -0.82
N TYR A 2 -1.38 1.31 -1.25
CA TYR A 2 -1.78 1.36 -2.66
C TYR A 2 -1.76 2.80 -3.15
N SER A 3 -1.53 2.98 -4.45
CA SER A 3 -1.69 4.28 -5.10
C SER A 3 -3.11 4.44 -5.62
N THR A 4 -3.66 5.63 -5.42
CA THR A 4 -4.92 6.09 -6.03
C THR A 4 -4.72 6.88 -7.31
N SER A 5 -3.47 7.18 -7.68
CA SER A 5 -3.15 8.12 -8.75
C SER A 5 -2.27 7.55 -9.87
N GLU A 6 -1.50 6.50 -9.61
CA GLU A 6 -0.64 5.85 -10.62
C GLU A 6 -0.48 4.34 -10.36
N HIS A 7 0.20 3.64 -11.26
CA HIS A 7 0.48 2.22 -11.07
C HIS A 7 1.55 2.00 -10.02
N TYR A 8 1.48 0.87 -9.32
CA TYR A 8 2.39 0.51 -8.23
C TYR A 8 2.52 -1.01 -8.14
N TYR A 9 3.53 -1.49 -7.41
CA TYR A 9 3.64 -2.90 -7.03
C TYR A 9 3.02 -3.13 -5.64
N ASP A 10 2.03 -4.03 -5.55
CA ASP A 10 1.41 -4.37 -4.26
C ASP A 10 2.33 -5.21 -3.36
N ALA A 11 1.91 -5.59 -2.16
CA ALA A 11 2.80 -6.29 -1.22
C ALA A 11 3.35 -7.63 -1.73
N ASN A 12 2.73 -8.25 -2.73
CA ASN A 12 3.22 -9.48 -3.38
C ASN A 12 4.10 -9.21 -4.61
N GLY A 13 4.39 -7.95 -4.94
CA GLY A 13 5.15 -7.59 -6.14
C GLY A 13 4.31 -7.62 -7.42
N GLU A 14 2.97 -7.62 -7.33
CA GLU A 14 2.11 -7.58 -8.51
C GLU A 14 1.89 -6.13 -8.97
N TYR A 15 2.02 -5.88 -10.28
CA TYR A 15 1.81 -4.55 -10.86
C TYR A 15 0.30 -4.24 -10.97
N ARG A 16 -0.15 -3.20 -10.27
CA ARG A 16 -1.56 -2.81 -10.13
C ARG A 16 -1.84 -1.45 -10.73
N ALA A 17 -3.06 -1.26 -11.25
CA ALA A 17 -3.61 0.04 -11.55
C ALA A 17 -4.34 0.64 -10.33
N PRO A 18 -4.53 1.98 -10.27
CA PRO A 18 -5.39 2.59 -9.26
C PRO A 18 -6.80 1.99 -9.28
N GLY A 19 -7.28 1.57 -8.11
CA GLY A 19 -8.61 0.96 -7.97
C GLY A 19 -8.62 -0.57 -8.04
N ASP A 20 -7.53 -1.21 -8.46
CA ASP A 20 -7.43 -2.68 -8.45
C ASP A 20 -7.44 -3.24 -7.03
N ALA A 21 -7.87 -4.49 -6.90
CA ALA A 21 -7.59 -5.28 -5.71
C ALA A 21 -6.07 -5.44 -5.54
N PHE A 22 -5.60 -5.51 -4.30
CA PHE A 22 -4.18 -5.55 -3.97
C PHE A 22 -3.91 -6.48 -2.81
N TYR A 23 -2.72 -7.09 -2.76
CA TYR A 23 -2.27 -7.82 -1.59
C TYR A 23 -1.76 -6.85 -0.51
N ASP A 24 -2.26 -7.00 0.72
CA ASP A 24 -1.77 -6.27 1.88
C ASP A 24 -0.44 -6.85 2.42
N GLY A 25 0.15 -6.23 3.44
CA GLY A 25 1.45 -6.63 3.99
C GLY A 25 1.53 -8.06 4.54
N GLN A 26 0.39 -8.75 4.68
CA GLN A 26 0.31 -10.16 5.06
C GLN A 26 -0.06 -11.08 3.87
N GLY A 27 -0.11 -10.56 2.66
CA GLY A 27 -0.48 -11.32 1.46
C GLY A 27 -1.98 -11.61 1.36
N THR A 28 -2.83 -10.86 2.05
CA THR A 28 -4.30 -11.00 1.91
C THR A 28 -4.79 -10.06 0.81
N LEU A 29 -5.60 -10.58 -0.12
CA LEU A 29 -6.21 -9.75 -1.17
C LEU A 29 -7.28 -8.82 -0.56
N ARG A 30 -7.21 -7.53 -0.90
CA ARG A 30 -8.10 -6.45 -0.41
C ARG A 30 -8.63 -5.62 -1.56
N LEU A 31 -9.77 -4.97 -1.34
CA LEU A 31 -10.23 -3.87 -2.18
C LEU A 31 -9.78 -2.52 -1.61
N PRO A 32 -9.54 -1.50 -2.45
CA PRO A 32 -9.31 -0.13 -1.97
C PRO A 32 -10.45 0.34 -1.06
N GLY A 33 -10.09 0.85 0.12
CA GLY A 33 -11.05 1.27 1.14
C GLY A 33 -11.41 0.19 2.18
N GLU A 34 -10.89 -1.03 2.05
CA GLU A 34 -10.94 -2.01 3.14
C GLU A 34 -9.82 -1.77 4.17
N TYR A 35 -10.03 -2.29 5.38
CA TYR A 35 -8.94 -2.42 6.35
C TYR A 35 -7.87 -3.38 5.82
N TYR A 36 -6.62 -3.12 6.14
CA TYR A 36 -5.47 -3.85 5.61
C TYR A 36 -4.34 -3.91 6.62
N PHE A 37 -3.40 -4.85 6.43
CA PHE A 37 -2.12 -4.84 7.16
C PHE A 37 -1.07 -4.02 6.40
N ASP A 38 -0.40 -3.10 7.07
CA ASP A 38 0.77 -2.41 6.49
C ASP A 38 2.02 -3.31 6.47
N TYR A 39 3.16 -2.81 5.97
CA TYR A 39 4.38 -3.62 5.83
C TYR A 39 5.01 -4.05 7.17
N GLU A 40 4.66 -3.37 8.27
CA GLU A 40 5.05 -3.75 9.63
C GLU A 40 4.02 -4.69 10.28
N GLY A 41 2.99 -5.11 9.54
CA GLY A 41 1.96 -6.02 10.03
C GLY A 41 0.96 -5.39 10.98
N VAL A 42 0.83 -4.05 10.99
CA VAL A 42 -0.17 -3.34 11.78
C VAL A 42 -1.49 -3.28 11.01
N TYR A 43 -2.61 -3.60 11.66
CA TYR A 43 -3.94 -3.51 11.06
C TYR A 43 -4.41 -2.06 11.01
N ARG A 44 -4.70 -1.54 9.82
CA ARG A 44 -4.97 -0.12 9.55
C ARG A 44 -6.35 0.07 8.92
N ALA A 45 -6.98 1.20 9.23
CA ALA A 45 -8.07 1.73 8.43
C ALA A 45 -7.51 2.50 7.19
N PRO A 46 -8.27 2.66 6.08
CA PRO A 46 -7.82 3.22 4.80
C PRO A 46 -7.26 4.66 4.84
N LYS A 47 -7.52 5.38 5.93
CA LYS A 47 -7.15 6.79 6.11
C LYS A 47 -6.17 7.00 7.27
N GLU A 48 -5.68 5.92 7.86
CA GLU A 48 -4.68 5.99 8.92
C GLU A 48 -3.28 6.09 8.33
N MET A 49 -2.35 6.62 9.13
CA MET A 49 -0.93 6.53 8.80
C MET A 49 -0.48 5.06 8.80
N PHE A 50 0.53 4.77 8.01
CA PHE A 50 0.96 3.41 7.70
C PHE A 50 2.44 3.37 7.34
N TYR A 51 3.09 2.23 7.58
CA TYR A 51 4.49 2.04 7.23
C TYR A 51 4.64 1.56 5.77
N ASP A 52 5.53 2.21 5.02
CA ASP A 52 5.92 1.77 3.67
C ASP A 52 6.88 0.59 3.71
N LYS A 53 7.23 0.06 2.52
CA LYS A 53 8.12 -1.09 2.42
C LYS A 53 9.48 -0.86 3.07
N GLU A 54 9.93 0.38 3.12
CA GLU A 54 11.21 0.80 3.72
C GLU A 54 11.07 1.16 5.21
N GLY A 55 9.88 0.99 5.80
CA GLY A 55 9.62 1.24 7.21
C GLY A 55 9.39 2.70 7.57
N TYR A 56 9.13 3.59 6.60
CA TYR A 56 8.78 4.98 6.89
C TYR A 56 7.27 5.14 7.12
N LEU A 57 6.91 5.91 8.14
CA LEU A 57 5.52 6.25 8.41
C LEU A 57 5.04 7.32 7.41
N ARG A 58 3.92 7.05 6.73
CA ARG A 58 3.32 7.90 5.70
C ARG A 58 1.88 8.28 6.03
N SER A 59 1.41 9.41 5.52
CA SER A 59 -0.02 9.71 5.47
C SER A 59 -0.61 9.17 4.16
N PRO A 60 -1.89 8.80 4.13
CA PRO A 60 -2.58 8.48 2.87
C PRO A 60 -2.47 9.65 1.88
N GLY A 61 -2.09 9.36 0.63
CA GLY A 61 -1.85 10.38 -0.40
C GLY A 61 -0.43 10.96 -0.45
N ASP A 62 0.40 10.72 0.56
CA ASP A 62 1.83 11.03 0.50
C ASP A 62 2.54 10.10 -0.49
N TYR A 63 3.76 10.48 -0.87
CA TYR A 63 4.65 9.55 -1.56
C TYR A 63 5.08 8.42 -0.63
N PHE A 64 5.19 7.21 -1.17
CA PHE A 64 5.58 6.01 -0.44
C PHE A 64 6.43 5.07 -1.31
N TYR A 65 7.19 4.18 -0.68
CA TYR A 65 7.90 3.11 -1.39
C TYR A 65 7.02 1.86 -1.55
N ASP A 66 6.78 1.45 -2.79
CA ASP A 66 6.07 0.21 -3.10
C ASP A 66 6.92 -1.04 -2.81
N SER A 67 6.42 -2.25 -3.08
CA SER A 67 7.13 -3.50 -2.71
C SER A 67 8.50 -3.65 -3.37
N GLU A 68 8.68 -3.02 -4.53
CA GLU A 68 9.91 -3.04 -5.34
C GLU A 68 10.78 -1.80 -5.04
N SER A 69 10.50 -1.11 -3.95
CA SER A 69 11.21 0.10 -3.49
C SER A 69 11.16 1.27 -4.49
N TYR A 70 10.15 1.33 -5.36
CA TYR A 70 9.89 2.50 -6.20
C TYR A 70 9.05 3.51 -5.44
N LEU A 71 9.41 4.80 -5.56
CA LEU A 71 8.62 5.88 -4.98
C LEU A 71 7.35 6.10 -5.83
N ARG A 72 6.18 6.00 -5.20
CA ARG A 72 4.85 6.18 -5.80
C ARG A 72 4.08 7.25 -5.06
N LYS A 73 3.21 7.96 -5.75
CA LYS A 73 2.22 8.84 -5.14
C LYS A 73 1.06 8.02 -4.60
N GLY A 74 0.63 8.30 -3.36
CA GLY A 74 -0.60 7.73 -2.76
C GLY A 74 -1.87 7.96 -3.57
#